data_AF-A0A3C0L8G8-F1
#
_entry.id   AF-A0A3C0L8G8-F1
#
_cell.length_a   1.000
_cell.length_b   1.000
_cell.length_c   1.000
_cell.angle_alpha   90.00
_cell.angle_beta   90.00
_cell.angle_gamma   90.00
#
_symmetry.space_group_name_H-M   'P 1'
#
loop_
_entity.id
_entity.type
_entity.pdbx_description
1 polymer ?
#
loop_
_entity_poly.entity_id
_entity_poly.type
_entity_poly.pdbx_seq_one_letter_code
_entity_poly.pdbx_strand_id
1 'polypeptide(L)'
;MLTKLYRKRYDEKDIEYLMTFWGERSLSDIARALNRTTSGIQSKAKKLKLGGIQNAGEYFTAHQVGCILGKQAATIVRWVKYRGLKGKYKLMFTGKKKGAWRIKHDDLLKWLEQNQACYDARKIIPYSLGIEPQWLKEKRLQDITRWGNNYTRWTEEEEKVLLDLYHSGETIDELAKRFGRTRKAIDRKLNRIIHIRMGKNV
;
A
#
# COMPACT_ATOMS: atom_id res chain seq x y z
N MET A 1 39.21 11.99 27.17
CA MET A 1 39.50 10.65 26.63
C MET A 1 38.19 10.00 26.20
N LEU A 2 37.89 9.93 24.90
CA LEU A 2 36.70 9.21 24.41
C LEU A 2 37.12 7.79 24.04
N THR A 3 36.66 6.85 24.86
CA THR A 3 36.92 5.42 24.75
C THR A 3 36.37 4.87 23.43
N LYS A 4 37.20 4.07 22.73
CA LYS A 4 36.81 3.23 21.59
C LYS A 4 35.61 2.36 22.00
N LEU A 5 34.39 2.78 21.66
CA LEU A 5 33.20 1.95 21.79
C LEU A 5 33.32 0.79 20.81
N TYR A 6 33.76 -0.37 21.30
CA TYR A 6 33.75 -1.62 20.55
C TYR A 6 32.35 -1.83 19.93
N ARG A 7 32.32 -2.16 18.63
CA ARG A 7 31.09 -2.53 17.91
C ARG A 7 30.52 -3.82 18.53
N LYS A 8 29.74 -3.72 19.61
CA LYS A 8 29.00 -4.88 20.17
C LYS A 8 28.14 -5.44 19.03
N ARG A 9 28.22 -6.75 18.75
CA ARG A 9 27.38 -7.40 17.73
C ARG A 9 25.92 -7.42 18.20
N TYR A 10 24.98 -7.53 17.27
CA TYR A 10 23.58 -7.81 17.62
C TYR A 10 23.49 -9.31 17.89
N ASP A 11 23.07 -9.69 19.08
CA ASP A 11 22.72 -11.08 19.39
C ASP A 11 21.28 -11.39 18.93
N GLU A 12 20.85 -12.64 19.06
CA GLU A 12 19.52 -13.07 18.65
C GLU A 12 18.41 -12.37 19.44
N LYS A 13 18.63 -12.12 20.74
CA LYS A 13 17.68 -11.42 21.61
C LYS A 13 17.52 -9.96 21.19
N ASP A 14 18.62 -9.29 20.84
CA ASP A 14 18.62 -7.93 20.31
C ASP A 14 17.83 -7.88 18.99
N ILE A 15 17.97 -8.90 18.13
CA ILE A 15 17.23 -8.98 16.85
C ILE A 15 15.75 -9.23 17.09
N GLU A 16 15.40 -10.18 17.96
CA GLU A 16 14.02 -10.51 18.32
C GLU A 16 13.32 -9.31 18.96
N TYR A 17 13.95 -8.68 19.95
CA TYR A 17 13.45 -7.46 20.56
C TYR A 17 13.26 -6.34 19.53
N LEU A 18 14.26 -6.17 18.66
CA LEU A 18 14.19 -5.17 17.59
C LEU A 18 13.02 -5.44 16.66
N MET A 19 12.78 -6.69 16.25
CA MET A 19 11.68 -7.08 15.35
C MET A 19 10.31 -6.94 16.01
N THR A 20 10.17 -7.40 17.25
CA THR A 20 8.92 -7.33 18.02
C THR A 20 8.48 -5.89 18.25
N PHE A 21 9.41 -5.03 18.67
CA PHE A 21 9.10 -3.65 19.02
C PHE A 21 9.33 -2.65 17.88
N TRP A 22 9.74 -3.10 16.68
CA TRP A 22 9.93 -2.23 15.52
C TRP A 22 8.62 -1.57 15.12
N GLY A 23 8.53 -0.24 15.29
CA GLY A 23 7.31 0.50 14.96
C GLY A 23 6.24 0.50 16.05
N GLU A 24 6.39 -0.30 17.10
CA GLU A 24 5.57 -0.20 18.33
C GLU A 24 6.16 0.84 19.30
N ARG A 25 7.49 0.87 19.42
CA ARG A 25 8.22 1.82 20.27
C ARG A 25 8.96 2.86 19.43
N SER A 26 9.24 4.02 20.03
CA SER A 26 10.05 5.03 19.36
C SER A 26 11.47 4.51 19.12
N LEU A 27 12.12 4.99 18.05
CA LEU A 27 13.50 4.62 17.77
C LEU A 27 14.44 4.91 18.95
N SER A 28 14.14 5.99 19.69
CA SER A 28 14.85 6.40 20.90
C SER A 28 14.69 5.40 22.04
N ASP A 29 13.48 4.88 22.24
CA ASP A 29 13.20 3.90 23.30
C ASP A 29 13.80 2.54 22.99
N ILE A 30 13.75 2.11 21.72
CA ILE A 30 14.42 0.89 21.26
C ILE A 30 15.95 1.03 21.42
N ALA A 31 16.51 2.18 21.05
CA ALA A 31 17.92 2.47 21.24
C ALA A 31 18.33 2.43 22.72
N ARG A 32 17.51 3.00 23.61
CA ARG A 32 17.75 2.95 25.06
C ARG A 32 17.66 1.53 25.61
N ALA A 33 16.65 0.77 25.22
CA ALA A 33 16.43 -0.61 25.67
C ALA A 33 17.57 -1.56 25.24
N LEU A 34 18.10 -1.39 24.02
CA LEU A 34 19.21 -2.20 23.50
C LEU A 34 20.60 -1.63 23.86
N ASN A 35 20.64 -0.50 24.57
CA ASN A 35 21.84 0.26 24.91
C ASN A 35 22.71 0.59 23.68
N ARG A 36 22.08 1.17 22.64
CA ARG A 36 22.68 1.50 21.34
C ARG A 36 22.37 2.93 20.91
N THR A 37 23.06 3.37 19.86
CA THR A 37 22.71 4.60 19.15
C THR A 37 21.53 4.38 18.21
N THR A 38 20.69 5.41 18.06
CA THR A 38 19.57 5.42 17.09
C THR A 38 20.04 5.13 15.66
N SER A 39 21.22 5.63 15.26
CA SER A 39 21.84 5.37 13.96
C SER A 39 22.25 3.90 13.77
N GLY A 40 22.74 3.25 14.83
CA GLY A 40 23.08 1.83 14.83
C GLY A 40 21.85 0.94 14.66
N ILE A 41 20.76 1.31 15.34
CA ILE A 41 19.46 0.63 15.26
C ILE A 41 18.86 0.77 13.85
N GLN A 42 18.83 1.99 13.27
CA GLN A 42 18.37 2.22 11.89
C GLN A 42 19.16 1.40 10.87
N SER A 43 20.49 1.36 11.01
CA SER A 43 21.35 0.60 10.10
C SER A 43 21.07 -0.90 10.16
N LYS A 44 20.80 -1.44 11.36
CA LYS A 44 20.47 -2.86 11.54
C LYS A 44 19.09 -3.18 10.98
N ALA A 45 18.09 -2.35 11.26
CA ALA A 45 16.74 -2.55 10.74
C ALA A 45 16.65 -2.45 9.22
N LYS A 46 17.44 -1.56 8.60
CA LYS A 46 17.59 -1.52 7.14
C LYS A 46 18.13 -2.83 6.59
N LYS A 47 19.12 -3.44 7.25
CA LYS A 47 19.66 -4.77 6.87
C LYS A 47 18.65 -5.89 7.06
N LEU A 48 17.85 -5.81 8.11
CA LEU A 48 16.74 -6.73 8.39
C LEU A 48 15.49 -6.45 7.55
N LYS A 49 15.52 -5.44 6.67
CA LYS A 49 14.39 -5.02 5.83
C LYS A 49 13.11 -4.71 6.62
N LEU A 50 13.23 -4.25 7.86
CA LEU A 50 12.09 -3.91 8.73
C LEU A 50 11.36 -2.62 8.30
N GLY A 51 11.79 -1.97 7.22
CA GLY A 51 11.28 -0.67 6.80
C GLY A 51 11.76 0.47 7.72
N GLY A 52 11.20 1.67 7.55
CA GLY A 52 11.54 2.81 8.40
C GLY A 52 10.61 2.92 9.60
N ILE A 53 11.17 3.09 10.81
CA ILE A 53 10.43 3.70 11.93
C ILE A 53 10.29 5.18 11.60
N GLN A 54 9.06 5.66 11.44
CA GLN A 54 8.81 7.03 11.02
C GLN A 54 8.05 7.77 12.10
N ASN A 55 8.62 8.90 12.51
CA ASN A 55 8.08 9.74 13.58
C ASN A 55 7.02 10.71 13.03
N ALA A 56 6.08 11.12 13.88
CA ALA A 56 5.00 12.09 13.58
C ALA A 56 5.47 13.44 13.00
N GLY A 57 6.76 13.78 13.11
CA GLY A 57 7.36 14.99 12.54
C GLY A 57 7.97 14.85 11.14
N GLU A 58 8.03 13.65 10.57
CA GLU A 58 8.76 13.38 9.33
C GLU A 58 7.95 13.74 8.07
N TYR A 59 8.67 14.11 7.02
CA TYR A 59 8.10 14.42 5.71
C TYR A 59 8.40 13.31 4.72
N PHE A 60 7.36 12.80 4.09
CA PHE A 60 7.43 11.89 2.97
C PHE A 60 7.58 12.61 1.64
N THR A 61 8.34 12.00 0.75
CA THR A 61 8.17 12.23 -0.69
C THR A 61 6.96 11.47 -1.22
N ALA A 62 6.36 11.96 -2.30
CA ALA A 62 5.29 11.24 -3.01
C ALA A 62 5.70 9.80 -3.42
N HIS A 63 6.99 9.58 -3.70
CA HIS A 63 7.51 8.24 -4.00
C HIS A 63 7.46 7.32 -2.78
N GLN A 64 7.91 7.78 -1.62
CA GLN A 64 7.87 6.98 -0.38
C GLN A 64 6.43 6.61 0.00
N VAL A 65 5.50 7.57 -0.06
CA VAL A 65 4.07 7.28 0.16
C VAL A 65 3.56 6.25 -0.85
N GLY A 66 3.97 6.38 -2.12
CA GLY A 66 3.63 5.42 -3.16
C GLY A 66 4.10 4.00 -2.83
N CYS A 67 5.36 3.84 -2.43
CA CYS A 67 5.90 2.54 -2.01
C CYS A 67 5.13 1.94 -0.82
N ILE A 68 4.83 2.77 0.18
CA ILE A 68 4.09 2.35 1.38
C ILE A 68 2.68 1.88 1.04
N LEU A 69 1.98 2.59 0.15
CA LEU A 69 0.59 2.32 -0.20
C LEU A 69 0.41 1.37 -1.39
N GLY A 70 1.50 0.88 -1.98
CA GLY A 70 1.45 0.10 -3.22
C GLY A 70 0.86 0.89 -4.40
N LYS A 71 1.20 2.19 -4.51
CA LYS A 71 0.71 3.13 -5.53
C LYS A 71 1.88 3.79 -6.28
N GLN A 72 1.61 4.23 -7.49
CA GLN A 72 2.57 5.07 -8.24
C GLN A 72 2.70 6.46 -7.60
N ALA A 73 3.91 7.02 -7.61
CA ALA A 73 4.17 8.36 -7.09
C ALA A 73 3.28 9.44 -7.75
N ALA A 74 2.99 9.30 -9.04
CA ALA A 74 2.11 10.20 -9.79
C ALA A 74 0.69 10.24 -9.20
N THR A 75 0.19 9.12 -8.69
CA THR A 75 -1.11 9.04 -8.01
C THR A 75 -1.09 9.85 -6.72
N ILE A 76 -0.01 9.77 -5.95
CA ILE A 76 0.14 10.55 -4.72
C ILE A 76 0.22 12.06 -5.04
N VAL A 77 0.96 12.44 -6.10
CA VAL A 77 0.99 13.83 -6.57
C VAL A 77 -0.41 14.31 -6.98
N ARG A 78 -1.21 13.45 -7.61
CA ARG A 78 -2.60 13.76 -7.95
C ARG A 78 -3.46 13.99 -6.70
N TRP A 79 -3.23 13.25 -5.63
CA TRP A 79 -3.93 13.48 -4.36
C TRP A 79 -3.58 14.83 -3.76
N VAL A 80 -2.30 15.21 -3.83
CA VAL A 80 -1.86 16.54 -3.36
C VAL A 80 -2.49 17.67 -4.17
N LYS A 81 -2.52 17.53 -5.50
CA LYS A 81 -3.02 18.58 -6.39
C LYS A 81 -4.55 18.70 -6.41
N TYR A 82 -5.27 17.58 -6.32
CA TYR A 82 -6.69 17.55 -6.68
C TYR A 82 -7.59 16.85 -5.65
N ARG A 83 -7.04 16.24 -4.59
CA ARG A 83 -7.83 15.57 -3.56
C ARG A 83 -7.57 16.08 -2.14
N GLY A 84 -6.93 17.24 -2.02
CA GLY A 84 -6.75 17.91 -0.72
C GLY A 84 -5.72 17.28 0.20
N LEU A 85 -4.85 16.38 -0.29
CA LEU A 85 -3.73 15.89 0.54
C LEU A 85 -2.72 17.03 0.72
N LYS A 86 -2.45 17.42 1.97
CA LYS A 86 -1.51 18.52 2.24
C LYS A 86 -0.09 18.10 1.86
N GLY A 87 0.54 18.92 1.02
CA GLY A 87 1.94 18.75 0.64
C GLY A 87 2.57 20.09 0.29
N LYS A 88 3.85 20.27 0.65
CA LYS A 88 4.64 21.44 0.29
C LYS A 88 5.62 21.06 -0.81
N TYR A 89 5.63 21.80 -1.92
CA TYR A 89 6.60 21.57 -2.98
C TYR A 89 7.94 22.22 -2.59
N LYS A 90 9.04 21.47 -2.64
CA LYS A 90 10.38 21.96 -2.31
C LYS A 90 11.39 21.61 -3.40
N LEU A 91 12.15 22.59 -3.86
CA LEU A 91 13.27 22.37 -4.78
C LEU A 91 14.36 21.52 -4.12
N MET A 92 14.86 20.54 -4.86
CA MET A 92 15.83 19.56 -4.38
C MET A 92 17.23 20.04 -4.77
N PHE A 93 17.80 21.01 -4.03
CA PHE A 93 19.07 21.73 -4.27
C PHE A 93 18.94 23.04 -5.08
N THR A 94 19.79 24.00 -4.74
CA THR A 94 20.03 25.25 -5.48
C THR A 94 20.49 24.92 -6.90
N GLY A 95 19.79 25.42 -7.91
CA GLY A 95 20.14 25.25 -9.34
C GLY A 95 19.40 24.13 -10.10
N LYS A 96 18.62 23.26 -9.44
CA LYS A 96 17.78 22.28 -10.16
C LYS A 96 16.41 22.87 -10.52
N LYS A 97 15.95 22.62 -11.76
CA LYS A 97 14.63 23.05 -12.27
C LYS A 97 13.44 22.25 -11.72
N LYS A 98 13.67 21.18 -10.94
CA LYS A 98 12.63 20.27 -10.43
C LYS A 98 12.80 20.01 -8.94
N GLY A 99 11.69 20.14 -8.21
CA GLY A 99 11.55 19.82 -6.80
C GLY A 99 10.73 18.55 -6.54
N ALA A 100 10.50 18.27 -5.26
CA ALA A 100 9.69 17.16 -4.78
C ALA A 100 8.61 17.65 -3.82
N TRP A 101 7.46 16.98 -3.85
CA TRP A 101 6.40 17.16 -2.85
C TRP A 101 6.84 16.56 -1.51
N ARG A 102 6.65 17.33 -0.44
CA ARG A 102 6.89 16.96 0.95
C ARG A 102 5.55 16.89 1.67
N ILE A 103 5.17 15.70 2.09
CA ILE A 103 3.89 15.38 2.74
C ILE A 103 4.20 15.05 4.19
N LYS A 104 3.64 15.79 5.15
CA LYS A 104 3.87 15.49 6.57
C LYS A 104 3.19 14.18 6.93
N HIS A 105 3.82 13.36 7.77
CA HIS A 105 3.28 12.09 8.24
C HIS A 105 1.86 12.24 8.84
N ASP A 106 1.65 13.18 9.77
CA ASP A 106 0.34 13.41 10.38
C ASP A 106 -0.74 13.77 9.36
N ASP A 107 -0.40 14.63 8.40
CA ASP A 107 -1.34 15.07 7.36
C ASP A 107 -1.70 13.91 6.42
N LEU A 108 -0.75 13.00 6.17
CA LEU A 108 -1.00 11.79 5.40
C LEU A 108 -1.97 10.86 6.16
N LEU A 109 -1.74 10.60 7.44
CA LEU A 109 -2.62 9.72 8.23
C LEU A 109 -4.05 10.27 8.30
N LYS A 110 -4.21 11.56 8.63
CA LYS A 110 -5.53 12.22 8.65
C LYS A 110 -6.23 12.13 7.29
N TRP A 111 -5.48 12.33 6.22
CA TRP A 111 -6.05 12.25 4.87
C TRP A 111 -6.46 10.81 4.52
N LEU A 112 -5.65 9.80 4.86
CA LEU A 112 -5.97 8.38 4.62
C LEU A 112 -7.24 7.96 5.36
N GLU A 113 -7.36 8.35 6.64
CA GLU A 113 -8.53 8.08 7.47
C GLU A 113 -9.82 8.61 6.84
N GLN A 114 -9.78 9.82 6.27
CA GLN A 114 -10.92 10.45 5.61
C GLN A 114 -11.18 9.91 4.19
N ASN A 115 -10.17 9.32 3.55
CA ASN A 115 -10.20 8.93 2.14
C ASN A 115 -9.96 7.42 1.94
N GLN A 116 -10.57 6.59 2.80
CA GLN A 116 -10.36 5.13 2.82
C GLN A 116 -10.65 4.43 1.48
N ALA A 117 -11.55 4.99 0.65
CA ALA A 117 -11.85 4.45 -0.68
C ALA A 117 -10.70 4.61 -1.70
N CYS A 118 -9.71 5.46 -1.43
CA CYS A 118 -8.63 5.77 -2.37
C CYS A 118 -7.52 4.70 -2.41
N TYR A 119 -7.45 3.83 -1.40
CA TYR A 119 -6.39 2.84 -1.24
C TYR A 119 -6.90 1.52 -0.66
N ASP A 120 -6.07 0.49 -0.81
CA ASP A 120 -6.30 -0.86 -0.34
C ASP A 120 -5.34 -1.09 0.83
N ALA A 121 -5.87 -1.22 2.05
CA ALA A 121 -5.08 -1.35 3.26
C ALA A 121 -4.27 -2.64 3.27
N ARG A 122 -4.69 -3.70 2.57
CA ARG A 122 -3.94 -4.97 2.48
C ARG A 122 -2.57 -4.81 1.84
N LYS A 123 -2.44 -3.84 0.93
CA LYS A 123 -1.19 -3.53 0.23
C LYS A 123 -0.23 -2.70 1.08
N ILE A 124 -0.70 -2.16 2.20
CA ILE A 124 0.13 -1.42 3.14
C ILE A 124 0.84 -2.43 4.02
N ILE A 125 2.16 -2.43 3.98
CA ILE A 125 2.97 -3.26 4.87
C ILE A 125 2.64 -2.84 6.32
N PRO A 126 2.27 -3.77 7.22
CA PRO A 126 2.03 -3.45 8.63
C PRO A 126 3.17 -2.63 9.21
N TYR A 127 2.85 -1.61 10.00
CA TYR A 127 3.80 -0.69 10.64
C TYR A 127 4.66 0.20 9.71
N SER A 128 4.47 0.14 8.39
CA SER A 128 5.21 1.02 7.45
C SER A 128 4.89 2.51 7.57
N LEU A 129 3.75 2.83 8.21
CA LEU A 129 3.32 4.17 8.58
C LEU A 129 3.57 4.49 10.08
N GLY A 130 4.42 3.73 10.77
CA GLY A 130 4.62 3.85 12.22
C GLY A 130 3.60 3.01 13.00
N ILE A 131 3.23 3.44 14.22
CA ILE A 131 2.22 2.77 15.03
C ILE A 131 0.91 2.75 14.24
N GLU A 132 0.44 1.56 13.89
CA GLU A 132 -0.75 1.39 13.06
C GLU A 132 -2.00 1.81 13.84
N PRO A 133 -2.71 2.86 13.41
CA PRO A 133 -3.88 3.35 14.12
C PRO A 133 -5.04 2.34 14.00
N GLN A 134 -5.94 2.38 14.99
CA GLN A 134 -7.02 1.41 15.11
C GLN A 134 -7.92 1.36 13.87
N TRP A 135 -8.28 2.53 13.31
CA TRP A 135 -9.06 2.63 12.08
C TRP A 135 -8.41 1.93 10.88
N LEU A 136 -7.06 1.88 10.81
CA LEU A 136 -6.35 1.25 9.70
C LEU A 136 -6.37 -0.28 9.82
N LYS A 137 -6.30 -0.79 11.06
CA LYS A 137 -6.49 -2.22 11.36
C LYS A 137 -7.89 -2.68 10.95
N GLU A 138 -8.91 -1.92 11.32
CA GLU A 138 -10.31 -2.20 10.97
C GLU A 138 -10.53 -2.18 9.46
N LYS A 139 -10.04 -1.13 8.78
CA LYS A 139 -10.09 -1.06 7.32
C LYS A 139 -9.42 -2.27 6.65
N ARG A 140 -8.27 -2.71 7.17
CA ARG A 140 -7.55 -3.87 6.63
C ARG A 140 -8.40 -5.12 6.68
N LEU A 141 -9.09 -5.38 7.79
CA LEU A 141 -10.03 -6.49 7.90
C LEU A 141 -11.18 -6.36 6.90
N GLN A 142 -11.75 -5.16 6.74
CA GLN A 142 -12.80 -4.89 5.76
C GLN A 142 -12.33 -5.10 4.32
N ASP A 143 -11.12 -4.66 3.96
CA ASP A 143 -10.56 -4.84 2.62
C ASP A 143 -10.24 -6.32 2.32
N ILE A 144 -9.95 -7.13 3.35
CA ILE A 144 -9.81 -8.59 3.24
C ILE A 144 -11.16 -9.22 2.92
N THR A 145 -12.20 -8.92 3.71
CA THR A 145 -13.53 -9.52 3.57
C THR A 145 -14.23 -9.10 2.28
N ARG A 146 -14.11 -7.83 1.87
CA ARG A 146 -14.72 -7.28 0.66
C ARG A 146 -14.23 -7.95 -0.63
N TRP A 147 -13.06 -8.59 -0.60
CA TRP A 147 -12.42 -9.15 -1.79
C TRP A 147 -12.46 -10.68 -1.85
N GLY A 148 -13.48 -11.31 -1.26
CA GLY A 148 -13.82 -12.68 -1.62
C GLY A 148 -14.02 -12.81 -3.14
N ASN A 149 -13.15 -13.58 -3.80
CA ASN A 149 -13.34 -14.20 -5.13
C ASN A 149 -13.72 -13.33 -6.35
N ASN A 150 -13.18 -12.12 -6.50
CA ASN A 150 -13.43 -11.32 -7.73
C ASN A 150 -12.41 -11.55 -8.88
N TYR A 151 -11.37 -12.37 -8.68
CA TYR A 151 -10.36 -12.67 -9.71
C TYR A 151 -10.27 -14.17 -10.00
N THR A 152 -11.41 -14.80 -10.24
CA THR A 152 -11.44 -16.15 -10.81
C THR A 152 -11.16 -16.04 -12.31
N ARG A 153 -10.16 -16.79 -12.81
CA ARG A 153 -9.95 -16.90 -14.25
C ARG A 153 -11.17 -17.57 -14.87
N TRP A 154 -11.65 -17.05 -15.99
CA TRP A 154 -12.66 -17.74 -16.78
C TRP A 154 -12.05 -19.01 -17.38
N THR A 155 -12.71 -20.16 -17.25
CA THR A 155 -12.37 -21.36 -18.02
C THR A 155 -13.08 -21.33 -19.38
N GLU A 156 -12.60 -22.10 -20.35
CA GLU A 156 -13.22 -22.14 -21.68
C GLU A 156 -14.68 -22.66 -21.62
N GLU A 157 -14.97 -23.56 -20.69
CA GLU A 157 -16.31 -24.08 -20.41
C GLU A 157 -17.21 -22.99 -19.83
N GLU A 158 -16.72 -22.24 -18.84
CA GLU A 158 -17.46 -21.10 -18.27
C GLU A 158 -17.77 -20.04 -19.35
N GLU A 159 -16.86 -19.83 -20.30
CA GLU A 159 -17.06 -18.89 -21.42
C GLU A 159 -18.11 -19.36 -22.43
N LYS A 160 -18.16 -20.66 -22.71
CA LYS A 160 -19.20 -21.25 -23.57
C LYS A 160 -20.57 -21.10 -22.91
N VAL A 161 -20.69 -21.53 -21.65
CA VAL A 161 -21.93 -21.42 -20.87
C VAL A 161 -22.38 -19.95 -20.75
N LEU A 162 -21.46 -19.02 -20.51
CA LEU A 162 -21.78 -17.59 -20.45
C LEU A 162 -22.38 -17.08 -21.77
N LEU A 163 -21.81 -17.48 -22.91
CA LEU A 163 -22.30 -17.06 -24.22
C LEU A 163 -23.67 -17.67 -24.53
N ASP A 164 -23.85 -18.96 -24.23
CA ASP A 164 -25.10 -19.67 -24.51
C ASP A 164 -26.27 -19.05 -23.72
N LEU A 165 -26.06 -18.75 -22.44
CA LEU A 165 -27.06 -18.09 -21.60
C LEU A 165 -27.35 -16.65 -22.05
N TYR A 166 -26.34 -15.94 -22.54
CA TYR A 166 -26.53 -14.60 -23.10
C TYR A 166 -27.36 -14.66 -24.40
N HIS A 167 -27.10 -15.63 -25.28
CA HIS A 167 -27.88 -15.84 -26.50
C HIS A 167 -29.30 -16.35 -26.23
N SER A 168 -29.52 -17.07 -25.12
CA SER A 168 -30.87 -17.47 -24.70
C SER A 168 -31.68 -16.31 -24.07
N GLY A 169 -31.09 -15.12 -23.94
CA GLY A 169 -31.77 -13.91 -23.49
C GLY A 169 -31.64 -13.61 -21.99
N GLU A 170 -30.77 -14.30 -21.23
CA GLU A 170 -30.51 -13.92 -19.84
C GLU A 170 -29.87 -12.52 -19.77
N THR A 171 -30.37 -11.70 -18.85
CA THR A 171 -29.84 -10.35 -18.65
C THR A 171 -28.48 -10.38 -17.95
N ILE A 172 -27.67 -9.32 -18.16
CA ILE A 172 -26.35 -9.20 -17.52
C ILE A 172 -26.46 -9.27 -15.99
N ASP A 173 -27.55 -8.78 -15.40
CA ASP A 173 -27.77 -8.79 -13.95
C ASP A 173 -28.09 -10.19 -13.41
N GLU A 174 -28.79 -11.03 -14.19
CA GLU A 174 -29.04 -12.45 -13.86
C GLU A 174 -27.75 -13.26 -13.99
N LEU A 175 -27.00 -13.06 -15.08
CA LEU A 175 -25.68 -13.67 -15.27
C LEU A 175 -24.72 -13.28 -14.14
N ALA A 176 -24.72 -12.02 -13.70
CA ALA A 176 -23.90 -11.57 -12.58
C ALA A 176 -24.20 -12.34 -11.29
N LYS A 177 -25.48 -12.55 -10.97
CA LYS A 177 -25.89 -13.36 -9.82
C LYS A 177 -25.49 -14.83 -9.98
N ARG A 178 -25.76 -15.43 -11.15
CA ARG A 178 -25.47 -16.85 -11.44
C ARG A 178 -23.98 -17.18 -11.31
N PHE A 179 -23.12 -16.34 -11.87
CA PHE A 179 -21.66 -16.55 -11.83
C PHE A 179 -21.01 -16.00 -10.55
N GLY A 180 -21.76 -15.36 -9.66
CA GLY A 180 -21.22 -14.71 -8.46
C GLY A 180 -20.21 -13.60 -8.78
N ARG A 181 -20.36 -12.94 -9.94
CA ARG A 181 -19.42 -11.92 -10.45
C ARG A 181 -20.16 -10.60 -10.65
N THR A 182 -19.44 -9.48 -10.56
CA THR A 182 -20.07 -8.15 -10.79
C THR A 182 -20.61 -8.02 -12.22
N ARG A 183 -21.71 -7.28 -12.41
CA ARG A 183 -22.28 -6.90 -13.73
C ARG A 183 -21.21 -6.44 -14.73
N LYS A 184 -20.29 -5.59 -14.27
CA LYS A 184 -19.20 -5.03 -15.08
C LYS A 184 -18.15 -6.08 -15.49
N ALA A 185 -18.01 -7.17 -14.73
CA ALA A 185 -17.10 -8.28 -15.07
C ALA A 185 -17.72 -9.16 -16.16
N ILE A 186 -19.03 -9.44 -16.08
CA ILE A 186 -19.79 -10.16 -17.11
C ILE A 186 -19.76 -9.39 -18.43
N ASP A 187 -20.14 -8.10 -18.40
CA ASP A 187 -20.18 -7.23 -19.59
C ASP A 187 -18.83 -7.16 -20.31
N ARG A 188 -17.73 -6.92 -19.56
CA ARG A 188 -16.37 -6.93 -20.14
C ARG A 188 -15.98 -8.28 -20.73
N LYS A 189 -16.40 -9.38 -20.12
CA LYS A 189 -16.06 -10.71 -20.62
C LYS A 189 -16.81 -11.04 -21.90
N LEU A 190 -18.12 -10.80 -21.94
CA LEU A 190 -18.95 -10.98 -23.14
C LEU A 190 -18.40 -10.17 -24.31
N ASN A 191 -18.13 -8.88 -24.10
CA ASN A 191 -17.52 -8.03 -25.13
C ASN A 191 -16.20 -8.60 -25.67
N ARG A 192 -15.34 -9.14 -24.79
CA ARG A 192 -14.08 -9.76 -25.21
C ARG A 192 -14.30 -11.04 -26.02
N ILE A 193 -15.20 -11.93 -25.57
CA ILE A 193 -15.50 -13.19 -26.28
C ILE A 193 -16.08 -12.89 -27.67
N ILE A 194 -17.07 -11.99 -27.73
CA ILE A 194 -17.74 -11.59 -28.97
C ILE A 194 -16.72 -10.95 -29.92
N HIS A 195 -15.89 -10.03 -29.41
CA HIS A 195 -14.86 -9.37 -30.23
C HIS A 195 -13.82 -10.36 -30.79
N ILE A 196 -13.34 -11.30 -29.98
CA ILE A 196 -12.41 -12.36 -30.43
C ILE A 196 -13.05 -13.24 -31.50
N ARG A 197 -14.33 -13.62 -31.32
CA ARG A 197 -15.06 -14.48 -32.28
C ARG A 197 -15.47 -13.75 -33.58
N MET A 198 -15.65 -12.44 -33.54
CA MET A 198 -16.06 -11.62 -34.70
C MET A 198 -14.89 -11.11 -35.55
N GLY A 199 -13.65 -11.52 -35.28
CA GLY A 199 -12.53 -11.39 -36.21
C GLY A 199 -12.13 -9.96 -36.60
N LYS A 200 -12.32 -8.96 -35.73
CA LYS A 200 -11.74 -7.61 -35.95
C LYS A 200 -10.38 -7.50 -35.26
N ASN A 201 -9.39 -8.17 -35.85
CA ASN A 201 -7.99 -7.81 -35.63
C ASN A 201 -7.76 -6.43 -36.28
N VAL A 202 -7.57 -5.40 -35.46
CA VAL A 202 -6.85 -4.18 -35.83
C VAL A 202 -5.83 -3.91 -34.75
#